data_AF-A0A4P8L3X4-F1
#
_entry.id   AF-A0A4P8L3X4-F1
#
_cell.length_a   1.000
_cell.length_b   1.000
_cell.length_c   1.000
_cell.angle_alpha   90.00
_cell.angle_beta   90.00
_cell.angle_gamma   90.00
#
_symmetry.space_group_name_H-M   'P 1'
#
loop_
_entity.id
_entity.type
_entity.pdbx_description
1 polymer ?
#
loop_
_entity_poly.entity_id
_entity_poly.type
_entity_poly.pdbx_seq_one_letter_code
_entity_poly.pdbx_strand_id
1 'polypeptide(L)' 'MGCGCPVIASDLHATRDVIGNGETGRAVSPGQSPSLAEVTCTALTRHNLMIDHSDCGRKWAHCHFDRNQAEEK' A
#
# COMPACT_ATOMS: atom_id res chain seq x y z
N MET A 1 -2.87 0.59 5.37
CA MET A 1 -2.04 -0.35 6.17
C MET A 1 -2.04 0.07 7.64
N GLY A 2 -1.92 -0.88 8.58
CA GLY A 2 -1.97 -0.65 10.04
C GLY A 2 -3.23 0.08 10.52
N CYS A 3 -3.15 1.42 10.54
CA CYS A 3 -4.23 2.34 10.88
C CYS A 3 -5.34 2.48 9.81
N GLY A 4 -5.23 1.79 8.67
CA GLY A 4 -6.23 1.90 7.60
C GLY A 4 -6.03 3.11 6.67
N CYS A 5 -4.82 3.63 6.54
CA CYS A 5 -4.51 4.59 5.48
C CYS A 5 -4.12 3.87 4.18
N PRO A 6 -4.69 4.22 3.02
CA PRO A 6 -4.17 3.75 1.73
C PRO A 6 -2.73 4.25 1.53
N VAL A 7 -1.89 3.47 0.84
CA VAL A 7 -0.46 3.79 0.69
C VAL A 7 -0.06 3.87 -0.77
N ILE A 8 0.65 4.93 -1.10
CA ILE A 8 1.41 5.09 -2.35
C ILE A 8 2.88 5.10 -1.94
N ALA A 9 3.70 4.24 -2.55
CA ALA A 9 5.11 4.18 -2.25
C ALA A 9 5.96 3.98 -3.50
N SER A 10 7.25 4.25 -3.39
CA SER A 10 8.21 3.93 -4.45
C SER A 10 8.30 2.42 -4.67
N ASP A 11 8.39 1.98 -5.92
CA ASP A 11 8.67 0.61 -6.31
C ASP A 11 10.15 0.29 -6.12
N LEU A 12 10.50 -0.14 -4.91
CA LEU A 12 11.83 -0.55 -4.49
C LEU A 12 11.76 -2.02 -4.04
N HIS A 13 12.89 -2.74 -4.05
CA HIS A 13 12.88 -4.14 -3.59
C HIS A 13 12.27 -4.30 -2.19
N ALA A 14 12.58 -3.42 -1.25
CA ALA A 14 12.06 -3.50 0.11
C ALA A 14 10.54 -3.23 0.22
N THR A 15 9.93 -2.50 -0.71
CA THR A 15 8.50 -2.16 -0.65
C THR A 15 7.62 -3.19 -1.35
N ARG A 16 8.18 -4.00 -2.27
CA ARG A 16 7.46 -5.06 -2.98
C ARG A 16 6.93 -6.17 -2.06
N ASP A 17 7.66 -6.46 -0.99
CA ASP A 17 7.24 -7.48 0.00
C ASP A 17 6.14 -6.96 0.94
N VAL A 18 5.92 -5.64 0.96
CA VAL A 18 4.94 -4.98 1.83
C VAL A 18 3.68 -4.56 1.06
N ILE A 19 3.82 -4.17 -0.21
CA ILE A 19 2.76 -3.58 -1.03
C ILE A 19 2.48 -4.46 -2.25
N GLY A 20 1.30 -5.08 -2.27
CA GLY A 20 0.71 -5.66 -3.47
C GLY A 20 0.19 -4.55 -4.37
N ASN A 21 0.93 -4.23 -5.43
CA ASN A 21 0.60 -3.12 -6.33
C ASN A 21 -0.77 -3.29 -6.98
N GLY A 22 -1.66 -2.32 -6.77
CA GLY A 22 -3.05 -2.35 -7.22
C GLY A 22 -4.02 -3.10 -6.30
N GLU A 23 -3.53 -3.76 -5.25
CA GLU A 23 -4.36 -4.51 -4.30
C GLU A 23 -4.35 -3.85 -2.92
N THR A 24 -3.18 -3.78 -2.27
CA THR A 24 -3.03 -3.20 -0.93
C THR A 24 -2.56 -1.75 -0.93
N GLY A 25 -2.18 -1.24 -2.11
CA GLY A 25 -1.72 0.12 -2.35
C GLY A 25 -1.25 0.31 -3.79
N ARG A 26 -0.49 1.40 -4.05
CA ARG A 26 0.09 1.67 -5.38
C ARG A 26 1.59 1.84 -5.28
N ALA A 27 2.32 1.17 -6.16
CA ALA A 27 3.76 1.32 -6.31
C ALA A 27 4.06 2.21 -7.53
N VAL A 28 4.93 3.21 -7.37
CA VAL A 28 5.35 4.13 -8.43
C VAL A 28 6.85 4.07 -8.62
N SER A 29 7.34 4.13 -9.87
CA SER A 29 8.78 4.11 -10.11
C SER A 29 9.46 5.33 -9.47
N PRO A 30 10.62 5.15 -8.79
CA PRO A 30 11.33 6.26 -8.17
C PRO A 30 11.79 7.28 -9.23
N GLY A 31 11.75 8.56 -8.88
CA GLY A 31 12.15 9.66 -9.78
C GLY A 31 11.11 10.00 -10.87
N GLN A 32 10.01 9.24 -10.99
CA GLN A 32 8.93 9.53 -11.93
C GLN A 32 7.87 10.44 -11.31
N SER A 33 8.23 11.71 -11.06
CA SER A 33 7.33 12.70 -10.46
C SER A 33 5.97 12.82 -11.16
N PRO A 34 5.86 12.75 -12.51
CA PRO A 34 4.56 12.76 -13.18
C PRO A 34 3.67 11.57 -12.81
N SER A 35 4.26 10.37 -12.67
CA SER A 35 3.52 9.16 -12.28
C SER A 35 3.03 9.25 -10.83
N LEU A 36 3.86 9.78 -9.91
CA LEU A 36 3.44 10.03 -8.53
C LEU A 36 2.27 11.02 -8.48
N ALA A 37 2.32 12.09 -9.27
CA ALA A 37 1.24 13.07 -9.36
C ALA A 37 -0.06 12.44 -9.88
N GLU A 38 0.01 11.65 -10.96
CA GLU A 38 -1.15 10.94 -11.52
C GLU A 38 -1.81 9.99 -10.51
N VAL A 39 -1.00 9.19 -9.81
CA VAL A 39 -1.50 8.26 -8.80
C VAL A 39 -2.09 9.01 -7.60
N THR A 40 -1.48 10.13 -7.20
CA THR A 40 -2.02 10.99 -6.14
C THR A 40 -3.36 11.59 -6.55
N CYS A 41 -3.48 12.12 -7.77
CA CYS A 41 -4.76 12.61 -8.30
C CYS A 41 -5.81 11.51 -8.34
N THR A 42 -5.44 10.29 -8.74
CA THR A 42 -6.33 9.13 -8.73
C THR A 42 -6.79 8.82 -7.31
N ALA A 43 -5.89 8.84 -6.33
CA ALA A 43 -6.21 8.61 -4.92
C ALA A 43 -7.20 9.65 -4.37
N LEU A 44 -7.05 10.91 -4.75
CA LEU A 44 -7.94 11.99 -4.31
C LEU A 44 -9.32 11.95 -4.98
N THR A 45 -9.42 11.36 -6.18
CA THR A 45 -10.66 11.37 -6.99
C THR A 45 -11.43 10.05 -6.93
N ARG A 46 -10.79 8.93 -6.55
CA ARG A 46 -11.39 7.59 -6.51
C ARG A 46 -11.49 7.07 -5.08
N HIS A 47 -12.37 7.68 -4.28
CA HIS A 47 -12.54 7.35 -2.87
C HIS A 47 -12.78 5.85 -2.58
N ASN A 48 -13.63 5.18 -3.36
CA ASN A 48 -13.91 3.75 -3.15
C ASN A 48 -12.66 2.88 -3.34
N LEU A 49 -11.83 3.22 -4.34
CA LEU A 49 -10.56 2.53 -4.56
C LEU A 49 -9.62 2.69 -3.36
N MET A 50 -9.64 3.85 -2.70
CA MET A 50 -8.84 4.09 -1.51
C MET A 50 -9.35 3.34 -0.28
N ILE A 51 -10.67 3.16 -0.15
CA ILE A 51 -11.26 2.26 0.86
C ILE A 51 -10.80 0.83 0.61
N ASP A 52 -10.89 0.35 -0.63
CA ASP A 52 -10.49 -1.02 -0.98
C ASP A 52 -9.02 -1.26 -0.65
N HIS A 53 -8.13 -0.34 -1.03
CA HIS A 53 -6.71 -0.43 -0.68
C HIS A 53 -6.47 -0.38 0.83
N SER A 54 -7.23 0.44 1.56
CA SER A 54 -7.13 0.52 3.02
C SER A 54 -7.49 -0.82 3.67
N ASP A 55 -8.62 -1.41 3.28
CA ASP A 55 -9.12 -2.64 3.85
C ASP A 55 -8.24 -3.84 3.50
N CYS A 56 -7.86 -3.97 2.22
CA CYS A 56 -6.92 -5.01 1.79
C CYS A 56 -5.56 -4.83 2.48
N GLY A 57 -5.02 -3.60 2.52
CA GLY A 57 -3.75 -3.31 3.17
C GLY A 57 -3.76 -3.51 4.69
N ARG A 58 -4.89 -3.31 5.37
CA ARG A 58 -5.04 -3.61 6.81
C ARG A 58 -5.07 -5.12 7.05
N LYS A 59 -5.86 -5.85 6.25
CA LYS A 59 -5.91 -7.32 6.32
C LYS A 59 -4.53 -7.95 6.05
N TRP A 60 -3.87 -7.51 4.99
CA TRP A 60 -2.51 -7.96 4.63
C TRP A 60 -1.53 -7.79 5.80
N ALA A 61 -1.51 -6.58 6.40
CA ALA A 61 -0.62 -6.29 7.51
C ALA A 61 -0.89 -7.15 8.74
N HIS A 62 -2.16 -7.39 9.07
CA HIS A 62 -2.53 -8.29 10.17
C HIS A 62 -2.14 -9.76 9.89
N CYS A 63 -2.19 -10.21 8.64
CA CYS A 63 -1.84 -11.59 8.30
C CYS A 63 -0.32 -11.84 8.25
N HIS A 64 0.50 -10.82 7.97
CA HIS A 64 1.92 -11.02 7.67
C HIS A 64 2.88 -10.31 8.62
N PHE A 65 2.42 -9.26 9.31
CA PHE A 65 3.27 -8.40 10.14
C PHE A 65 2.73 -8.23 11.56
N ASP A 66 1.74 -9.02 11.97
CA ASP A 66 1.27 -9.02 13.34
C ASP A 66 2.36 -9.57 14.27
N ARG A 67 2.71 -8.78 15.29
CA ARG A 67 3.79 -9.11 16.21
C ARG A 67 3.55 -10.41 16.97
N ASN A 68 2.29 -10.74 17.27
CA ASN A 68 1.95 -11.98 17.96
C ASN A 68 2.26 -13.21 17.10
N GLN A 69 2.30 -13.07 15.76
CA GLN A 69 2.69 -14.15 14.86
C GLN A 69 4.20 -14.20 14.58
N ALA A 70 4.94 -13.14 14.91
CA ALA A 70 6.37 -13.06 14.68
C ALA A 70 7.20 -13.71 15.81
N GLU A 71 6.63 -13.82 17.02
CA GLU A 71 7.31 -14.35 18.21
C GLU A 71 7.21 -15.90 18.32
N GLU A 72 6.54 -16.58 17.39
CA GLU A 72 6.38 -18.07 17.35
C GLU A 72 7.42 -18.81 16.46
N LYS A 73 8.51 -18.15 16.02
CA LYS A 73 9.58 -18.76 15.21
C LYS A 73 10.95 -18.69 15.87
#